data_AF-A0A0V8TB98-F1
#
_entry.id   AF-A0A0V8TB98-F1
#
_cell.length_a   1.000
_cell.length_b   1.000
_cell.length_c   1.000
_cell.angle_alpha   90.00
_cell.angle_beta   90.00
_cell.angle_gamma   90.00
#
_symmetry.space_group_name_H-M   'P 1'
#
loop_
_entity.id
_entity.type
_entity.pdbx_description
1 polymer ?
#
loop_
_entity_poly.entity_id
_entity_poly.type
_entity_poly.pdbx_seq_one_letter_code
_entity_poly.pdbx_strand_id
1 'polypeptide(L)'
;MTIETSGDGPLAPFDAVWDAVATLPTPARAMFALACAERLARAAGRDDELSEALEAGWAAADGQPADLAPLRSELEDRDDLDDDDPAATYFALGAAAGSVKDCRAAANRAMDAAFARVTYPAGATTFRPLADDAAEPPVQDELAWQRAAATRLADDGPTDDVRAWLRR
;
A
#
# COMPACT_ATOMS: atom_id res chain seq x y z
N MET A 1 17.81 -5.12 32.37
CA MET A 1 17.24 -5.39 31.05
C MET A 1 15.94 -4.61 30.98
N THR A 2 16.03 -3.38 30.48
CA THR A 2 14.88 -2.49 30.36
C THR A 2 14.16 -2.91 29.08
N ILE A 3 12.90 -3.33 29.20
CA ILE A 3 12.06 -3.58 28.04
C ILE A 3 11.70 -2.19 27.52
N GLU A 4 12.25 -1.80 26.38
CA GLU A 4 11.80 -0.62 25.65
C GLU A 4 10.32 -0.82 25.31
N THR A 5 9.48 0.06 25.87
CA THR A 5 8.06 0.12 25.56
C THR A 5 7.87 0.38 24.08
N SER A 6 7.05 -0.46 23.44
CA SER A 6 6.79 -0.59 21.99
C SER A 6 6.13 0.62 21.29
N GLY A 7 6.49 1.87 21.65
CA GLY A 7 5.93 3.09 21.07
C GLY A 7 6.92 4.00 20.33
N ASP A 8 8.22 3.85 20.57
CA ASP A 8 9.27 4.77 20.06
C ASP A 8 10.25 4.12 19.08
N GLY A 9 9.93 2.91 18.58
CA GLY A 9 10.76 2.21 17.60
C GLY A 9 10.75 2.89 16.22
N PRO A 10 11.72 2.60 15.34
CA PRO A 10 11.78 3.17 13.99
C PRO A 10 10.54 2.83 13.15
N LEU A 11 9.74 1.83 13.57
CA LEU A 11 8.51 1.42 12.92
C LEU A 11 7.24 2.12 13.45
N ALA A 12 7.30 2.84 14.58
CA ALA A 12 6.14 3.52 15.14
C ALA A 12 5.44 4.49 14.17
N PRO A 13 6.16 5.22 13.30
CA PRO A 13 5.54 6.05 12.27
C PRO A 13 4.62 5.29 11.30
N PHE A 14 4.96 4.02 10.99
CA PHE A 14 4.23 3.15 10.07
C PHE A 14 3.04 2.49 10.76
N ASP A 15 3.25 2.01 11.99
CA ASP A 15 2.16 1.47 12.81
C ASP A 15 1.06 2.53 13.03
N ALA A 16 1.42 3.80 13.21
CA ALA A 16 0.45 4.89 13.33
C ALA A 16 -0.41 5.10 12.06
N VAL A 17 0.15 4.90 10.86
CA VAL A 17 -0.64 4.91 9.61
C VAL A 17 -1.62 3.76 9.62
N TRP A 18 -1.14 2.57 9.97
CA TRP A 18 -1.98 1.39 10.00
C TRP A 18 -3.11 1.50 11.02
N ASP A 19 -2.84 2.01 12.22
CA ASP A 19 -3.85 2.25 13.25
C ASP A 19 -4.94 3.19 12.75
N ALA A 20 -4.59 4.24 12.00
CA ALA A 20 -5.57 5.12 11.37
C ALA A 20 -6.37 4.37 10.28
N VAL A 21 -5.71 3.71 9.35
CA VAL A 21 -6.34 3.00 8.23
C VAL A 21 -7.27 1.88 8.70
N ALA A 22 -6.90 1.15 9.74
CA ALA A 22 -7.70 0.05 10.28
C ALA A 22 -9.09 0.51 10.75
N THR A 23 -9.21 1.76 11.21
CA THR A 23 -10.47 2.34 11.70
C THR A 23 -11.39 2.85 10.59
N LEU A 24 -10.88 3.00 9.36
CA LEU A 24 -11.66 3.50 8.22
C LEU A 24 -12.81 2.55 7.85
N PRO A 25 -13.91 3.04 7.24
CA PRO A 25 -14.94 2.17 6.69
C PRO A 25 -14.38 1.32 5.53
N THR A 26 -15.01 0.18 5.24
CA THR A 26 -14.53 -0.77 4.21
C THR A 26 -14.24 -0.12 2.84
N PRO A 27 -15.13 0.73 2.27
CA PRO A 27 -14.83 1.40 1.01
C PRO A 27 -13.57 2.25 1.06
N ALA A 28 -13.36 3.00 2.16
CA ALA A 28 -12.17 3.83 2.32
C ALA A 28 -10.88 3.00 2.45
N ARG A 29 -10.91 1.87 3.17
CA ARG A 29 -9.75 0.95 3.21
C ARG A 29 -9.43 0.35 1.84
N ALA A 30 -10.45 0.00 1.07
CA ALA A 30 -10.28 -0.49 -0.30
C ALA A 30 -9.61 0.57 -1.18
N MET A 31 -10.11 1.81 -1.16
CA MET A 31 -9.52 2.94 -1.91
C MET A 31 -8.07 3.20 -1.50
N PHE A 32 -7.75 3.13 -0.20
CA PHE A 32 -6.38 3.27 0.29
C PHE A 32 -5.45 2.19 -0.28
N ALA A 33 -5.85 0.92 -0.21
CA ALA A 33 -5.06 -0.20 -0.71
C ALA A 33 -4.88 -0.15 -2.24
N LEU A 34 -5.94 0.17 -2.98
CA LEU A 34 -5.90 0.31 -4.45
C LEU A 34 -5.00 1.45 -4.88
N ALA A 35 -5.02 2.57 -4.16
CA ALA A 35 -4.12 3.69 -4.45
C ALA A 35 -2.65 3.34 -4.21
N CYS A 36 -2.33 2.54 -3.17
CA CYS A 36 -0.98 2.02 -2.97
C CYS A 36 -0.55 1.14 -4.16
N ALA A 37 -1.42 0.23 -4.61
CA ALA A 37 -1.15 -0.68 -5.72
C ALA A 37 -1.00 0.06 -7.08
N GLU A 38 -1.90 0.98 -7.41
CA GLU A 38 -1.87 1.74 -8.68
C GLU A 38 -0.61 2.61 -8.79
N ARG A 39 -0.16 3.20 -7.67
CA ARG A 39 1.11 3.95 -7.63
C ARG A 39 2.32 3.06 -7.92
N LEU A 40 2.36 1.84 -7.38
CA LEU A 40 3.42 0.87 -7.64
C LEU A 40 3.40 0.39 -9.09
N ALA A 41 2.23 0.00 -9.59
CA ALA A 41 2.05 -0.40 -10.99
C ALA A 41 2.55 0.68 -11.94
N ARG A 42 2.20 1.95 -11.69
CA ARG A 42 2.67 3.08 -12.50
C ARG A 42 4.18 3.29 -12.37
N ALA A 43 4.74 3.20 -11.17
CA ALA A 43 6.18 3.34 -10.95
C ALA A 43 6.99 2.23 -11.63
N ALA A 44 6.44 1.01 -11.72
CA ALA A 44 7.01 -0.13 -12.43
C ALA A 44 6.79 -0.08 -13.96
N GLY A 45 5.95 0.84 -14.47
CA GLY A 45 5.60 0.91 -15.88
C GLY A 45 4.63 -0.20 -16.33
N ARG A 46 3.82 -0.72 -15.39
CA ARG A 46 2.92 -1.87 -15.56
C ARG A 46 1.45 -1.51 -15.35
N ASP A 47 1.14 -0.22 -15.46
CA ASP A 47 -0.22 0.32 -15.32
C ASP A 47 -1.19 -0.36 -16.31
N ASP A 48 -0.80 -0.46 -17.59
CA ASP A 48 -1.61 -1.12 -18.62
C ASP A 48 -1.85 -2.60 -18.31
N GLU A 49 -0.83 -3.29 -17.82
CA GLU A 49 -0.87 -4.73 -17.53
C GLU A 49 -1.79 -5.05 -16.34
N LEU A 50 -1.76 -4.23 -15.29
CA LEU A 50 -2.53 -4.42 -14.06
C LEU A 50 -3.87 -3.67 -14.07
N SER A 51 -4.15 -2.91 -15.13
CA SER A 51 -5.30 -2.01 -15.26
C SER A 51 -6.64 -2.71 -15.02
N GLU A 52 -6.87 -3.89 -15.60
CA GLU A 52 -8.14 -4.63 -15.46
C GLU A 52 -8.42 -4.97 -13.99
N ALA A 53 -7.41 -5.49 -13.29
CA ALA A 53 -7.52 -5.81 -11.87
C ALA A 53 -7.78 -4.55 -11.03
N LEU A 54 -7.00 -3.49 -11.27
CA LEU A 54 -7.13 -2.23 -10.54
C LEU A 54 -8.51 -1.59 -10.75
N GLU A 55 -9.01 -1.53 -11.98
CA GLU A 55 -10.34 -0.97 -12.26
C GLU A 55 -11.47 -1.80 -11.66
N ALA A 56 -11.38 -3.13 -11.68
CA ALA A 56 -12.35 -3.97 -11.01
C ALA A 56 -12.37 -3.73 -9.49
N GLY A 57 -11.19 -3.58 -8.88
CA GLY A 57 -11.04 -3.21 -7.49
C GLY A 57 -11.66 -1.85 -7.17
N TRP A 58 -11.41 -0.83 -7.99
CA TRP A 58 -12.02 0.50 -7.83
C TRP A 58 -13.54 0.47 -7.98
N ALA A 59 -14.07 -0.27 -8.96
CA ALA A 59 -15.51 -0.44 -9.11
C ALA A 59 -16.15 -1.09 -7.87
N ALA A 60 -15.49 -2.10 -7.30
CA ALA A 60 -15.92 -2.73 -6.05
C ALA A 60 -15.88 -1.77 -4.85
N ALA A 61 -14.85 -0.93 -4.75
CA ALA A 61 -14.75 0.10 -3.71
C ALA A 61 -15.88 1.14 -3.81
N ASP A 62 -16.37 1.43 -5.03
CA ASP A 62 -17.52 2.30 -5.29
C ASP A 62 -18.88 1.60 -5.08
N GLY A 63 -18.87 0.36 -4.58
CA GLY A 63 -20.07 -0.42 -4.31
C GLY A 63 -20.70 -1.07 -5.54
N GLN A 64 -20.01 -1.10 -6.68
CA GLN A 64 -20.45 -1.90 -7.82
C GLN A 64 -20.20 -3.38 -7.53
N PRO A 65 -21.19 -4.26 -7.76
CA PRO A 65 -20.98 -5.70 -7.62
C PRO A 65 -19.91 -6.17 -8.62
N ALA A 66 -18.79 -6.66 -8.11
CA ALA A 66 -17.72 -7.26 -8.90
C ALA A 66 -17.26 -8.56 -8.23
N ASP A 67 -17.12 -9.62 -9.04
CA ASP A 67 -16.45 -10.84 -8.59
C ASP A 67 -14.94 -10.68 -8.83
N LEU A 68 -14.21 -10.40 -7.76
CA LEU A 68 -12.76 -10.18 -7.80
C LEU A 68 -11.96 -11.49 -7.72
N ALA A 69 -12.62 -12.63 -7.45
CA ALA A 69 -11.94 -13.90 -7.25
C ALA A 69 -11.17 -14.38 -8.49
N PRO A 70 -11.71 -14.29 -9.72
CA PRO A 70 -10.97 -14.68 -10.92
C PRO A 70 -9.70 -13.86 -11.13
N LEU A 71 -9.78 -12.53 -11.00
CA LEU A 71 -8.65 -11.62 -11.15
C LEU A 71 -7.58 -11.85 -10.08
N ARG A 72 -8.01 -12.14 -8.85
CA ARG A 72 -7.09 -12.49 -7.77
C ARG A 72 -6.40 -13.83 -8.00
N SER A 73 -7.12 -14.83 -8.54
CA SER A 73 -6.53 -16.12 -8.91
C SER A 73 -5.53 -15.99 -10.06
N GLU A 74 -5.83 -15.17 -11.06
CA GLU A 74 -4.90 -14.91 -12.16
C GLU A 74 -3.60 -14.29 -11.65
N LEU A 75 -3.69 -13.33 -10.73
CA LEU A 75 -2.50 -12.76 -10.08
C LEU A 75 -1.74 -13.79 -9.24
N GLU A 76 -2.46 -14.69 -8.55
CA GLU A 76 -1.87 -15.74 -7.72
C GLU A 76 -1.02 -16.74 -8.52
N ASP A 77 -1.41 -17.01 -9.77
CA ASP A 77 -0.74 -17.96 -10.65
C ASP A 77 0.49 -17.38 -11.36
N ARG A 78 0.83 -16.10 -11.12
CA ARG A 78 1.95 -15.44 -11.78
C ARG A 78 3.29 -15.80 -11.13
N ASP A 79 4.29 -16.04 -11.98
CA ASP A 79 5.67 -16.28 -11.54
C ASP A 79 6.30 -15.08 -10.82
N ASP A 80 5.79 -13.87 -11.06
CA ASP A 80 6.30 -12.62 -10.52
C ASP A 80 5.43 -12.04 -9.38
N LEU A 81 4.49 -12.81 -8.82
CA LEU A 81 3.61 -12.33 -7.74
C LEU A 81 4.38 -11.77 -6.53
N ASP A 82 5.60 -12.24 -6.29
CA ASP A 82 6.42 -11.77 -5.17
C ASP A 82 7.00 -10.36 -5.37
N ASP A 83 7.00 -9.85 -6.62
CA ASP A 83 7.34 -8.46 -6.92
C ASP A 83 6.29 -7.51 -6.30
N ASP A 84 6.71 -6.30 -5.92
CA ASP A 84 5.88 -5.44 -5.07
C ASP A 84 4.59 -4.96 -5.77
N ASP A 85 4.61 -4.70 -7.07
CA ASP A 85 3.45 -4.22 -7.83
C ASP A 85 2.35 -5.27 -8.06
N PRO A 86 2.60 -6.50 -8.56
CA PRO A 86 1.58 -7.53 -8.65
C PRO A 86 1.13 -7.98 -7.25
N ALA A 87 2.04 -8.07 -6.26
CA ALA A 87 1.67 -8.38 -4.88
C ALA A 87 0.70 -7.34 -4.31
N ALA A 88 1.02 -6.05 -4.44
CA ALA A 88 0.16 -4.97 -3.95
C ALA A 88 -1.21 -5.00 -4.63
N THR A 89 -1.25 -5.26 -5.93
CA THR A 89 -2.51 -5.38 -6.69
C THR A 89 -3.35 -6.56 -6.19
N TYR A 90 -2.73 -7.73 -6.02
CA TYR A 90 -3.38 -8.92 -5.45
C TYR A 90 -4.01 -8.63 -4.08
N PHE A 91 -3.25 -8.00 -3.19
CA PHE A 91 -3.74 -7.64 -1.86
C PHE A 91 -4.78 -6.52 -1.90
N ALA A 92 -4.69 -5.56 -2.81
CA ALA A 92 -5.68 -4.52 -2.98
C ALA A 92 -7.05 -5.09 -3.40
N LEU A 93 -7.08 -6.12 -4.26
CA LEU A 93 -8.32 -6.84 -4.58
C LEU A 93 -8.92 -7.51 -3.33
N GLY A 94 -8.08 -8.08 -2.48
CA GLY A 94 -8.50 -8.60 -1.17
C GLY A 94 -9.11 -7.54 -0.26
N ALA A 95 -8.49 -6.36 -0.21
CA ALA A 95 -9.01 -5.23 0.54
C ALA A 95 -10.36 -4.75 0.01
N ALA A 96 -10.52 -4.69 -1.32
CA ALA A 96 -11.79 -4.38 -1.98
C ALA A 96 -12.89 -5.42 -1.70
N ALA A 97 -12.52 -6.69 -1.52
CA ALA A 97 -13.41 -7.74 -1.02
C ALA A 97 -13.66 -7.68 0.51
N GLY A 98 -13.12 -6.68 1.21
CA GLY A 98 -13.35 -6.42 2.64
C GLY A 98 -12.27 -6.91 3.59
N SER A 99 -11.15 -7.44 3.09
CA SER A 99 -10.06 -7.97 3.92
C SER A 99 -9.19 -6.84 4.50
N VAL A 100 -9.28 -6.64 5.82
CA VAL A 100 -8.41 -5.72 6.56
C VAL A 100 -6.94 -6.17 6.49
N LYS A 101 -6.68 -7.47 6.54
CA LYS A 101 -5.32 -8.02 6.44
C LYS A 101 -4.68 -7.69 5.09
N ASP A 102 -5.43 -7.85 4.01
CA ASP A 102 -4.91 -7.59 2.68
C ASP A 102 -4.73 -6.08 2.45
N CYS A 103 -5.57 -5.24 3.04
CA CYS A 103 -5.33 -3.78 3.06
C CYS A 103 -3.96 -3.43 3.66
N ARG A 104 -3.59 -4.05 4.80
CA ARG A 104 -2.26 -3.86 5.40
C ARG A 104 -1.15 -4.38 4.48
N ALA A 105 -1.36 -5.55 3.88
CA ALA A 105 -0.37 -6.17 3.01
C ALA A 105 -0.07 -5.32 1.76
N ALA A 106 -1.09 -4.74 1.11
CA ALA A 106 -0.90 -3.81 -0.01
C ALA A 106 -0.09 -2.57 0.40
N ALA A 107 -0.41 -1.96 1.54
CA ALA A 107 0.31 -0.81 2.08
C ALA A 107 1.77 -1.12 2.41
N ASN A 108 2.02 -2.32 2.97
CA ASN A 108 3.36 -2.80 3.26
C ASN A 108 4.18 -2.99 1.98
N ARG A 109 3.61 -3.54 0.90
CA ARG A 109 4.31 -3.66 -0.38
C ARG A 109 4.75 -2.31 -0.95
N ALA A 110 3.92 -1.27 -0.80
CA ALA A 110 4.32 0.09 -1.15
C ALA A 110 5.49 0.61 -0.29
N MET A 111 5.51 0.26 1.00
CA MET A 111 6.64 0.58 1.86
C MET A 111 7.90 -0.22 1.51
N ASP A 112 7.79 -1.51 1.23
CA ASP A 112 8.91 -2.37 0.84
C ASP A 112 9.56 -1.85 -0.44
N ALA A 113 8.77 -1.47 -1.44
CA ALA A 113 9.25 -0.81 -2.65
C ALA A 113 9.93 0.55 -2.37
N ALA A 114 9.48 1.28 -1.35
CA ALA A 114 10.16 2.51 -0.92
C ALA A 114 11.51 2.23 -0.26
N PHE A 115 11.59 1.20 0.59
CA PHE A 115 12.85 0.73 1.16
C PHE A 115 13.81 0.20 0.09
N ALA A 116 13.32 -0.47 -0.95
CA ALA A 116 14.15 -0.98 -2.05
C ALA A 116 14.87 0.13 -2.84
N ARG A 117 14.33 1.36 -2.83
CA ARG A 117 14.93 2.54 -3.48
C ARG A 117 16.02 3.22 -2.65
N VAL A 118 16.21 2.78 -1.41
CA VAL A 118 17.24 3.32 -0.53
C VAL A 118 18.62 2.93 -1.04
N THR A 119 19.46 3.93 -1.36
CA THR A 119 20.77 3.70 -1.95
C THR A 119 21.83 3.45 -0.89
N TYR A 120 22.56 2.36 -1.05
CA TYR A 120 23.71 2.01 -0.23
C TYR A 120 25.03 2.43 -0.91
N PRO A 121 26.06 2.83 -0.16
CA PRO A 121 27.39 3.06 -0.71
C PRO A 121 27.91 1.82 -1.44
N ALA A 122 28.61 2.04 -2.56
CA ALA A 122 29.22 0.96 -3.32
C ALA A 122 30.17 0.15 -2.42
N GLY A 123 29.96 -1.17 -2.35
CA GLY A 123 30.76 -2.07 -1.52
C GLY A 123 30.32 -2.16 -0.05
N ALA A 124 29.14 -1.64 0.31
CA ALA A 124 28.56 -1.93 1.62
C ALA A 124 28.38 -3.44 1.81
N THR A 125 28.97 -3.98 2.87
CA THR A 125 28.90 -5.42 3.21
C THR A 125 27.92 -5.71 4.35
N THR A 126 27.28 -4.67 4.89
CA THR A 126 26.35 -4.76 6.02
C THR A 126 25.18 -3.82 5.78
N PHE A 127 23.99 -4.25 6.21
CA PHE A 127 22.84 -3.36 6.35
C PHE A 127 23.15 -2.31 7.41
N ARG A 128 22.63 -1.09 7.22
CA ARG A 128 22.64 -0.08 8.26
C ARG A 128 21.42 -0.27 9.17
N PRO A 129 21.37 0.39 10.34
CA PRO A 129 20.20 0.37 11.18
C PRO A 129 18.92 0.73 10.41
N LEU A 130 17.83 0.01 10.68
CA LEU A 130 16.53 0.26 10.05
C LEU A 130 16.05 1.71 10.22
N ALA A 131 16.39 2.34 11.34
CA ALA A 131 16.08 3.75 11.59
C ALA A 131 16.71 4.70 10.55
N ASP A 132 17.91 4.36 10.08
CA ASP A 132 18.64 5.17 9.10
C ASP A 132 18.03 4.98 7.70
N ASP A 133 17.68 3.75 7.33
CA ASP A 133 16.92 3.48 6.09
C ASP A 133 15.56 4.17 6.12
N ALA A 134 14.86 4.10 7.25
CA ALA A 134 13.55 4.70 7.40
C ALA A 134 13.60 6.22 7.25
N ALA A 135 14.70 6.86 7.62
CA ALA A 135 14.88 8.30 7.52
C ALA A 135 15.19 8.80 6.09
N GLU A 136 15.40 7.91 5.12
CA GLU A 136 15.72 8.30 3.75
C GLU A 136 14.52 8.89 3.00
N PRO A 137 14.76 9.82 2.05
CA PRO A 137 13.70 10.47 1.30
C PRO A 137 12.67 9.52 0.66
N PRO A 138 13.04 8.41 -0.03
CA PRO A 138 12.04 7.53 -0.65
C PRO A 138 11.05 6.93 0.35
N VAL A 139 11.51 6.59 1.55
CA VAL A 139 10.69 6.00 2.62
C VAL A 139 9.84 7.07 3.30
N GLN A 140 10.43 8.24 3.58
CA GLN A 140 9.70 9.36 4.18
C GLN A 140 8.62 9.92 3.24
N ASP A 141 8.89 9.99 1.93
CA ASP A 141 7.93 10.44 0.93
C ASP A 141 6.72 9.49 0.84
N GLU A 142 6.96 8.18 0.83
CA GLU A 142 5.87 7.19 0.82
C GLU A 142 5.07 7.21 2.12
N LEU A 143 5.75 7.27 3.27
CA LEU A 143 5.10 7.41 4.57
C LEU A 143 4.24 8.68 4.66
N ALA A 144 4.76 9.81 4.17
CA ALA A 144 4.02 11.07 4.13
C ALA A 144 2.79 10.98 3.22
N TRP A 145 2.92 10.33 2.07
CA TRP A 145 1.80 10.12 1.16
C TRP A 145 0.73 9.22 1.78
N GLN A 146 1.10 8.07 2.38
CA GLN A 146 0.15 7.17 3.03
C GLN A 146 -0.57 7.85 4.20
N ARG A 147 0.12 8.68 4.99
CA ARG A 147 -0.51 9.51 6.01
C ARG A 147 -1.54 10.46 5.42
N ALA A 148 -1.16 11.20 4.38
CA ALA A 148 -2.06 12.13 3.72
C ALA A 148 -3.30 11.42 3.14
N ALA A 149 -3.12 10.24 2.54
CA ALA A 149 -4.21 9.42 2.02
C ALA A 149 -5.15 8.93 3.13
N ALA A 150 -4.59 8.40 4.22
CA ALA A 150 -5.37 7.94 5.37
C ALA A 150 -6.15 9.08 6.03
N THR A 151 -5.52 10.24 6.25
CA THR A 151 -6.17 11.44 6.78
C THR A 151 -7.29 11.92 5.88
N ARG A 152 -7.04 12.03 4.57
CA ARG A 152 -8.05 12.50 3.62
C ARG A 152 -9.26 11.57 3.56
N LEU A 153 -9.04 10.25 3.58
CA LEU A 153 -10.12 9.27 3.64
C LEU A 153 -10.88 9.29 4.97
N ALA A 154 -10.22 9.64 6.08
CA ALA A 154 -10.87 9.79 7.39
C ALA A 154 -11.73 11.05 7.47
N ASP A 155 -11.20 12.18 6.98
CA ASP A 155 -11.82 13.50 7.11
C ASP A 155 -12.91 13.74 6.06
N ASP A 156 -12.63 13.40 4.79
CA ASP A 156 -13.51 13.69 3.66
C ASP A 156 -14.37 12.48 3.24
N GLY A 157 -13.98 11.27 3.68
CA GLY A 157 -14.63 10.02 3.31
C GLY A 157 -14.27 9.50 1.91
N PRO A 158 -14.79 8.32 1.52
CA PRO A 158 -14.55 7.69 0.21
C PRO A 158 -15.43 8.34 -0.88
N THR A 159 -15.12 9.58 -1.24
CA THR A 159 -15.85 10.35 -2.27
C THR A 159 -15.13 10.31 -3.62
N ASP A 160 -15.84 10.66 -4.70
CA ASP A 160 -15.27 10.76 -6.05
C ASP A 160 -14.06 11.73 -6.10
N ASP A 161 -14.11 12.84 -5.35
CA ASP A 161 -13.02 13.80 -5.28
C ASP A 161 -11.78 13.22 -4.59
N VAL A 162 -11.98 12.44 -3.53
CA VAL A 162 -10.88 11.74 -2.83
C VAL A 162 -10.32 10.62 -3.71
N ARG A 163 -11.18 9.86 -4.39
CA ARG A 163 -10.77 8.86 -5.39
C ARG A 163 -9.92 9.51 -6.49
N ALA A 164 -10.39 10.60 -7.09
CA ALA A 164 -9.68 11.32 -8.13
C ALA A 164 -8.36 11.95 -7.65
N TRP A 165 -8.21 12.20 -6.35
CA TRP A 165 -6.94 12.61 -5.76
C TRP A 165 -5.99 11.43 -5.55
N LEU A 166 -6.51 10.29 -5.06
CA LEU A 166 -5.73 9.07 -4.79
C LEU A 166 -5.12 8.45 -6.05
N ARG A 167 -5.79 8.60 -7.20
CA ARG A 167 -5.36 8.01 -8.49
C ARG A 167 -4.35 8.86 -9.29
N ARG A 168 -3.97 10.03 -8.76
CA ARG A 168 -2.97 10.92 -9.38
C ARG A 168 -1.56 10.41 -9.15
#